data_AF-A0A353XX11-F1
#
_entry.id   AF-A0A353XX11-F1
#
_cell.length_a   1.000
_cell.length_b   1.000
_cell.length_c   1.000
_cell.angle_alpha   90.00
_cell.angle_beta   90.00
_cell.angle_gamma   90.00
#
_symmetry.space_group_name_H-M   'P 1'
#
loop_
_entity.id
_entity.type
_entity.pdbx_description
1 polymer ?
#
loop_
_entity_poly.entity_id
_entity_poly.type
_entity_poly.pdbx_seq_one_letter_code
_entity_poly.pdbx_strand_id
1 'polypeptide(L)'
;MNIKNLTLLLFVMILFITMTSCDTSKQQASNLNAGFWQEFIKAFNEKKPLEINKYINSNYGFFVIDNPGAFLIVKHFYSFNEIMGMEGEFDIAYLKVLKVDCDLRDGKRPYYNCDYDENGWDKEGCFLEKSPKFKISEEYKNMIGYELVDSNIVKDEMILSKKSDSIITHLVYNTEATVGFYFGKINNRWYLLCIDKVTPCDA
;
A
#
# COMPACT_ATOMS: atom_id res chain seq x y z
N MET A 1 -9.43 -39.07 57.98
CA MET A 1 -9.51 -38.26 56.74
C MET A 1 -9.60 -39.23 55.57
N ASN A 2 -10.70 -39.17 54.80
CA ASN A 2 -11.15 -40.29 53.95
C ASN A 2 -10.47 -40.24 52.56
N ILE A 3 -9.67 -41.26 52.23
CA ILE A 3 -8.79 -41.31 51.05
C ILE A 3 -9.56 -41.16 49.72
N LYS A 4 -10.87 -41.46 49.71
CA LYS A 4 -11.73 -41.35 48.51
C LYS A 4 -12.02 -39.91 48.07
N ASN A 5 -11.87 -38.92 48.94
CA ASN A 5 -12.09 -37.51 48.57
C ASN A 5 -10.84 -36.82 48.01
N LEU A 6 -9.65 -37.44 48.14
CA LEU A 6 -8.40 -36.85 47.67
C LEU A 6 -8.13 -37.16 46.19
N THR A 7 -8.59 -38.32 45.69
CA THR A 7 -8.46 -38.69 44.28
C THR A 7 -9.43 -37.96 43.37
N LEU A 8 -10.60 -37.55 43.86
CA LEU A 8 -11.56 -36.75 43.08
C LEU A 8 -11.09 -35.30 42.91
N LEU A 9 -10.41 -34.73 43.90
CA LEU A 9 -9.86 -33.37 43.83
C LEU A 9 -8.63 -33.27 42.92
N LEU A 10 -7.81 -34.33 42.81
CA LEU A 10 -6.67 -34.34 41.90
C LEU A 10 -7.09 -34.46 40.42
N PHE A 11 -8.21 -35.13 40.12
CA PHE A 11 -8.69 -35.28 38.74
C PHE A 11 -9.34 -34.00 38.19
N VAL A 12 -9.94 -33.18 39.05
CA VAL A 12 -10.52 -31.88 38.64
C VAL A 12 -9.43 -30.82 38.42
N MET A 13 -8.28 -30.93 39.09
CA MET A 13 -7.18 -29.97 38.92
C MET A 13 -6.37 -30.18 37.63
N ILE A 14 -6.33 -31.40 37.09
CA ILE A 14 -5.59 -31.71 35.84
C ILE A 14 -6.41 -31.35 34.59
N LEU A 15 -7.75 -31.28 34.70
CA LEU A 15 -8.62 -30.90 33.58
C LEU A 15 -8.74 -29.38 33.35
N PHE A 16 -8.23 -28.55 34.27
CA PHE A 16 -8.24 -27.09 34.10
C PHE A 16 -6.95 -26.51 33.51
N ILE A 17 -5.90 -27.31 33.30
CA ILE A 17 -4.61 -26.82 32.79
C ILE A 17 -4.53 -26.91 31.24
N THR A 18 -5.46 -27.58 30.56
CA THR A 18 -5.37 -27.84 29.11
C THR A 18 -6.14 -26.87 28.21
N MET A 19 -6.75 -25.79 28.72
CA MET A 19 -7.58 -24.88 27.90
C MET A 19 -7.29 -23.38 28.03
N THR A 20 -6.02 -23.00 28.16
CA THR A 20 -5.62 -21.58 28.00
C THR A 20 -4.30 -21.42 27.26
N SER A 21 -4.13 -22.16 26.16
CA SER A 21 -3.31 -21.68 25.04
C SER A 21 -4.26 -21.28 23.92
N CYS A 22 -5.03 -20.21 24.18
CA CYS A 22 -5.74 -19.52 23.12
C CYS A 22 -4.66 -18.86 22.26
N ASP A 23 -4.45 -19.45 21.10
CA ASP A 23 -3.50 -19.12 20.06
C ASP A 23 -3.73 -17.66 19.57
N THR A 24 -3.24 -16.67 20.30
CA THR A 24 -3.30 -15.24 19.95
C THR A 24 -2.42 -14.87 18.77
N SER A 25 -1.73 -15.85 18.16
CA SER A 25 -0.76 -15.64 17.09
C SER A 25 -1.39 -15.36 15.72
N LYS A 26 -2.70 -15.60 15.53
CA LYS A 26 -3.37 -15.47 14.21
C LYS A 26 -4.22 -14.22 14.00
N GLN A 27 -4.39 -13.36 14.99
CA GLN A 27 -5.31 -12.21 14.88
C GLN A 27 -4.67 -10.85 15.21
N GLN A 28 -3.34 -10.78 15.21
CA GLN A 28 -2.58 -9.52 15.30
C GLN A 28 -2.04 -9.04 13.93
N ALA A 29 -2.39 -9.75 12.85
CA ALA A 29 -2.08 -9.37 11.49
C ALA A 29 -3.35 -8.88 10.79
N SER A 30 -3.55 -7.56 10.67
CA SER A 30 -4.22 -7.03 9.46
C SER A 30 -4.25 -5.51 9.34
N ASN A 31 -4.25 -4.71 10.42
CA ASN A 31 -4.55 -3.29 10.24
C ASN A 31 -3.27 -2.46 10.04
N LEU A 32 -3.22 -1.69 8.95
CA LEU A 32 -2.34 -0.53 8.86
C LEU A 32 -2.75 0.41 9.97
N ASN A 33 -1.89 0.60 10.98
CA ASN A 33 -2.23 1.41 12.14
C ASN A 33 -1.95 2.89 11.85
N ALA A 34 -2.65 3.77 12.56
CA ALA A 34 -2.48 5.21 12.40
C ALA A 34 -1.01 5.66 12.64
N GLY A 35 -0.29 5.00 13.55
CA GLY A 35 1.12 5.30 13.83
C GLY A 35 2.02 5.10 12.60
N PHE A 36 1.91 3.95 11.93
CA PHE A 36 2.64 3.66 10.69
C PHE A 36 2.38 4.72 9.62
N TRP A 37 1.10 5.07 9.40
CA TRP A 37 0.72 6.07 8.41
C TRP A 37 1.35 7.44 8.73
N GLN A 38 1.27 7.88 9.99
CA GLN A 38 1.83 9.16 10.42
C GLN A 38 3.35 9.21 10.28
N GLU A 39 4.06 8.13 10.60
CA GLU A 39 5.51 8.06 10.39
C GLU A 39 5.90 8.07 8.91
N PHE A 40 5.18 7.31 8.07
CA PHE A 40 5.41 7.28 6.62
C PHE A 40 5.13 8.65 6.00
N ILE A 41 3.97 9.23 6.26
CA ILE A 41 3.55 10.48 5.60
C ILE A 41 4.40 11.66 6.05
N LYS A 42 4.87 11.66 7.30
CA LYS A 42 5.87 12.62 7.77
C LYS A 42 7.17 12.51 6.96
N ALA A 43 7.72 11.30 6.81
CA ALA A 43 8.94 11.08 6.03
C ALA A 43 8.76 11.51 4.56
N PHE A 44 7.60 11.22 3.97
CA PHE A 44 7.22 11.61 2.62
C PHE A 44 7.11 13.15 2.49
N ASN A 45 6.39 13.81 3.38
CA ASN A 45 6.18 15.26 3.35
C ASN A 45 7.46 16.05 3.60
N GLU A 46 8.32 15.57 4.52
CA GLU A 46 9.63 16.17 4.81
C GLU A 46 10.69 15.87 3.73
N LYS A 47 10.36 15.09 2.69
CA LYS A 47 11.26 14.76 1.57
C LYS A 47 12.59 14.21 2.06
N LYS A 48 12.54 13.23 2.97
CA LYS A 48 13.71 12.54 3.52
C LYS A 48 13.85 11.16 2.88
N PRO A 49 14.60 10.98 1.78
CA PRO A 49 14.64 9.72 1.04
C PRO A 49 15.14 8.55 1.88
N LEU A 50 16.10 8.78 2.78
CA LEU A 50 16.60 7.77 3.70
C LEU A 50 15.51 7.26 4.65
N GLU A 51 14.59 8.14 5.06
CA GLU A 51 13.44 7.78 5.91
C GLU A 51 12.36 7.07 5.10
N ILE A 52 12.07 7.54 3.88
CA ILE A 52 11.12 6.89 2.96
C ILE A 52 11.59 5.49 2.57
N ASN A 53 12.89 5.31 2.33
CA ASN A 53 13.48 4.03 1.97
C ASN A 53 13.33 2.95 3.05
N LYS A 54 13.06 3.31 4.31
CA LYS A 54 12.71 2.33 5.36
C LYS A 54 11.40 1.60 5.06
N TYR A 55 10.57 2.16 4.19
CA TYR A 55 9.30 1.57 3.75
C TYR A 55 9.42 0.87 2.40
N ILE A 56 10.61 0.83 1.77
CA ILE A 56 10.83 0.15 0.49
C ILE A 56 11.63 -1.13 0.75
N ASN A 57 11.15 -2.26 0.25
CA ASN A 57 11.87 -3.53 0.38
C ASN A 57 12.90 -3.64 -0.74
N SER A 58 14.18 -3.82 -0.43
CA SER A 58 15.26 -3.86 -1.43
C SER A 58 15.12 -4.96 -2.49
N ASN A 59 14.38 -6.04 -2.18
CA ASN A 59 14.19 -7.15 -3.12
C ASN A 59 12.95 -6.97 -4.01
N TYR A 60 12.06 -6.04 -3.65
CA TYR A 60 10.81 -5.80 -4.38
C TYR A 60 10.77 -4.42 -5.02
N GLY A 61 11.48 -3.43 -4.46
CA GLY A 61 11.29 -2.03 -4.82
C GLY A 61 9.85 -1.57 -4.58
N PHE A 62 9.42 -0.59 -5.36
CA PHE A 62 8.04 -0.13 -5.46
C PHE A 62 7.78 0.39 -6.88
N PHE A 63 6.50 0.48 -7.23
CA PHE A 63 6.07 1.00 -8.53
C PHE A 63 5.53 2.43 -8.39
N VAL A 64 5.72 3.25 -9.40
CA VAL A 64 4.96 4.50 -9.57
C VAL A 64 4.14 4.37 -10.83
N ILE A 65 2.86 4.67 -10.69
CA ILE A 65 1.90 4.76 -11.79
C ILE A 65 1.57 6.22 -11.94
N ASP A 66 1.86 6.74 -13.11
CA ASP A 66 1.52 8.10 -13.48
C ASP A 66 0.35 8.06 -14.45
N ASN A 67 -0.75 8.69 -14.05
CA ASN A 67 -1.99 8.76 -14.81
C ASN A 67 -2.24 10.18 -15.31
N PRO A 68 -1.70 10.55 -16.49
CA PRO A 68 -2.01 11.80 -17.17
C PRO A 68 -3.38 11.81 -17.88
N GLY A 69 -4.24 10.81 -17.67
CA GLY A 69 -5.57 10.72 -18.28
C GLY A 69 -5.63 9.98 -19.62
N ALA A 70 -4.61 10.09 -20.47
CA ALA A 70 -4.59 9.40 -21.78
C ALA A 70 -4.08 7.96 -21.69
N PHE A 71 -2.89 7.77 -21.11
CA PHE A 71 -2.26 6.46 -20.93
C PHE A 71 -1.54 6.40 -19.59
N LEU A 72 -1.67 5.28 -18.90
CA LEU A 72 -0.95 5.02 -17.66
C LEU A 72 0.51 4.67 -17.96
N ILE A 73 1.44 5.31 -17.24
CA ILE A 73 2.87 5.00 -17.29
C ILE A 73 3.23 4.31 -15.98
N VAL A 74 3.74 3.08 -16.06
CA VAL A 74 4.25 2.35 -14.90
C VAL A 74 5.77 2.33 -14.93
N LYS A 75 6.40 2.79 -13.84
CA LYS A 75 7.85 2.65 -13.62
C LYS A 75 8.14 1.95 -12.30
N HIS A 76 9.22 1.19 -12.28
CA HIS A 76 9.71 0.50 -11.10
C HIS A 76 10.94 1.20 -10.54
N PHE A 77 11.07 1.24 -9.22
CA PHE A 77 12.18 1.87 -8.51
C PHE A 77 12.59 1.00 -7.31
N TYR A 78 13.87 0.98 -6.99
CA TYR A 78 14.39 0.31 -5.79
C TYR A 78 14.58 1.26 -4.61
N SER A 79 14.61 2.57 -4.87
CA SER A 79 14.90 3.59 -3.88
C SER A 79 14.22 4.91 -4.24
N PHE A 80 13.69 5.61 -3.25
CA PHE A 80 13.14 6.95 -3.43
C PHE A 80 14.21 7.99 -3.84
N ASN A 81 15.49 7.69 -3.62
CA ASN A 81 16.58 8.54 -4.14
C ASN A 81 16.56 8.62 -5.68
N GLU A 82 16.08 7.58 -6.37
CA GLU A 82 16.01 7.57 -7.83
C GLU A 82 15.00 8.64 -8.31
N ILE A 83 13.85 8.75 -7.64
CA ILE A 83 12.86 9.80 -7.88
C ILE A 83 13.45 11.18 -7.59
N MET A 84 14.17 11.35 -6.47
CA MET A 84 14.79 12.63 -6.12
C MET A 84 15.84 13.07 -7.14
N GLY A 85 16.51 12.13 -7.81
CA GLY A 85 17.48 12.40 -8.86
C GLY A 85 16.88 12.70 -10.23
N MET A 86 15.58 12.51 -10.43
CA MET A 86 14.92 12.83 -11.70
C MET A 86 14.93 14.34 -11.95
N GLU A 87 15.13 14.74 -13.21
CA GLU A 87 15.00 16.14 -13.62
C GLU A 87 13.52 16.57 -13.73
N GLY A 88 13.24 17.86 -13.61
CA GLY A 88 11.89 18.44 -13.71
C GLY A 88 11.02 18.28 -12.45
N GLU A 89 9.80 18.81 -12.49
CA GLU A 89 8.84 18.76 -11.38
C GLU A 89 7.45 18.25 -11.80
N PHE A 90 7.37 17.64 -12.98
CA PHE A 90 6.14 17.10 -13.55
C PHE A 90 6.14 15.57 -13.49
N ASP A 91 5.03 14.94 -13.86
CA ASP A 91 4.91 13.48 -13.95
C ASP A 91 5.30 12.79 -12.62
N ILE A 92 6.09 11.72 -12.69
CA ILE A 92 6.66 11.02 -11.54
C ILE A 92 7.56 11.94 -10.70
N ALA A 93 8.25 12.91 -11.32
CA ALA A 93 9.16 13.81 -10.61
C ALA A 93 8.42 14.79 -9.68
N TYR A 94 7.10 14.98 -9.88
CA TYR A 94 6.26 15.78 -8.98
C TYR A 94 6.21 15.22 -7.54
N LEU A 95 6.48 13.92 -7.35
CA LEU A 95 6.58 13.31 -6.02
C LEU A 95 7.67 13.96 -5.14
N LYS A 96 8.64 14.66 -5.73
CA LYS A 96 9.67 15.44 -5.01
C LYS A 96 9.11 16.66 -4.28
N VAL A 97 7.97 17.19 -4.72
CA VAL A 97 7.36 18.41 -4.16
C VAL A 97 5.98 18.15 -3.57
N LEU A 98 5.29 17.09 -4.03
CA LEU A 98 3.97 16.67 -3.55
C LEU A 98 3.93 16.56 -2.03
N LYS A 99 2.95 17.22 -1.41
CA LYS A 99 2.63 17.05 0.01
C LYS A 99 1.24 16.45 0.14
N VAL A 100 1.06 15.68 1.20
CA VAL A 100 -0.21 15.01 1.49
C VAL A 100 -0.60 15.35 2.92
N ASP A 101 -1.68 16.10 3.08
CA ASP A 101 -2.37 16.20 4.36
C ASP A 101 -3.50 15.16 4.40
N CYS A 102 -3.60 14.39 5.47
CA CYS A 102 -4.47 13.22 5.50
C CYS A 102 -5.00 12.94 6.90
N ASP A 103 -6.26 13.35 7.12
CA ASP A 103 -7.12 12.81 8.17
C ASP A 103 -7.70 11.47 7.70
N LEU A 104 -6.98 10.39 8.01
CA LEU A 104 -7.24 9.05 7.49
C LEU A 104 -8.56 8.46 8.01
N ARG A 105 -9.43 8.03 7.11
CA ARG A 105 -10.73 7.41 7.43
C ARG A 105 -10.88 6.08 6.73
N ASP A 106 -11.50 5.09 7.38
CA ASP A 106 -11.80 3.81 6.72
C ASP A 106 -12.84 4.02 5.60
N GLY A 107 -12.59 3.43 4.43
CA GLY A 107 -13.51 3.52 3.30
C GLY A 107 -12.91 2.99 2.00
N LYS A 108 -13.77 2.77 0.99
CA LYS A 108 -13.30 2.45 -0.37
C LYS A 108 -12.61 3.66 -0.99
N ARG A 109 -11.65 3.45 -1.90
CA ARG A 109 -11.11 4.53 -2.72
C ARG A 109 -12.24 5.32 -3.42
N PRO A 110 -12.10 6.64 -3.54
CA PRO A 110 -12.96 7.46 -4.39
C PRO A 110 -12.89 7.03 -5.85
N TYR A 111 -13.98 7.28 -6.56
CA TYR A 111 -14.10 7.08 -7.99
C TYR A 111 -13.90 8.42 -8.71
N TYR A 112 -13.03 8.41 -9.71
CA TYR A 112 -12.75 9.58 -10.54
C TYR A 112 -13.54 9.52 -11.84
N ASN A 113 -14.17 10.62 -12.20
CA ASN A 113 -14.81 10.84 -13.49
C ASN A 113 -14.71 12.34 -13.84
N CYS A 114 -14.17 12.69 -15.02
CA CYS A 114 -14.08 14.10 -15.43
C CYS A 114 -15.49 14.75 -15.54
N ASP A 115 -16.58 13.97 -15.62
CA ASP A 115 -17.97 14.47 -15.67
C ASP A 115 -18.58 14.78 -14.29
N TYR A 116 -17.89 14.46 -13.19
CA TYR A 116 -18.34 14.85 -11.84
C TYR A 116 -18.05 16.32 -11.54
N ASP A 117 -18.47 16.82 -10.37
CA ASP A 117 -18.30 18.22 -9.90
C ASP A 117 -16.85 18.75 -10.09
N GLU A 118 -16.57 20.02 -9.73
CA GLU A 118 -15.32 20.75 -10.05
C GLU A 118 -13.99 19.99 -9.90
N ASN A 119 -13.91 18.95 -9.04
CA ASN A 119 -12.69 18.17 -8.78
C ASN A 119 -12.72 16.72 -9.33
N GLY A 120 -13.79 16.28 -10.01
CA GLY A 120 -13.89 14.98 -10.67
C GLY A 120 -14.03 13.75 -9.74
N TRP A 121 -14.13 13.93 -8.42
CA TRP A 121 -14.23 12.84 -7.44
C TRP A 121 -15.66 12.66 -6.91
N ASP A 122 -16.10 11.41 -6.71
CA ASP A 122 -17.41 11.09 -6.09
C ASP A 122 -17.50 11.45 -4.60
N LYS A 123 -16.35 11.61 -3.93
CA LYS A 123 -16.21 12.05 -2.54
C LYS A 123 -14.78 12.53 -2.28
N GLU A 124 -14.64 13.48 -1.36
CA GLU A 124 -13.35 14.05 -0.99
C GLU A 124 -12.81 13.52 0.34
N GLY A 125 -11.49 13.51 0.47
CA GLY A 125 -10.78 13.22 1.71
C GLY A 125 -9.68 12.18 1.56
N CYS A 126 -9.31 11.56 2.68
CA CYS A 126 -8.26 10.56 2.75
C CYS A 126 -8.80 9.22 3.25
N PHE A 127 -8.71 8.18 2.42
CA PHE A 127 -9.41 6.92 2.64
C PHE A 127 -8.44 5.74 2.76
N LEU A 128 -8.62 4.94 3.81
CA LEU A 128 -7.99 3.63 3.98
C LEU A 128 -8.90 2.53 3.45
N GLU A 129 -8.51 1.94 2.31
CA GLU A 129 -9.18 0.78 1.73
C GLU A 129 -8.39 -0.50 2.05
N LYS A 130 -9.12 -1.52 2.51
CA LYS A 130 -8.59 -2.89 2.70
C LYS A 130 -8.90 -3.74 1.48
N SER A 131 -7.92 -4.53 1.06
CA SER A 131 -7.99 -5.41 -0.11
C SER A 131 -8.39 -4.67 -1.39
N PRO A 132 -7.66 -3.61 -1.79
CA PRO A 132 -7.96 -2.88 -3.00
C PRO A 132 -7.88 -3.83 -4.22
N LYS A 133 -8.78 -3.62 -5.18
CA LYS A 133 -8.85 -4.46 -6.40
C LYS A 133 -7.77 -4.15 -7.43
N PHE A 134 -7.05 -3.05 -7.26
CA PHE A 134 -6.02 -2.58 -8.17
C PHE A 134 -4.88 -3.60 -8.38
N LYS A 135 -4.35 -3.67 -9.61
CA LYS A 135 -3.28 -4.59 -10.02
C LYS A 135 -2.28 -3.91 -10.94
N ILE A 136 -1.04 -3.77 -10.48
CA ILE A 136 0.07 -3.19 -11.24
C ILE A 136 0.34 -4.05 -12.49
N SER A 137 0.23 -5.37 -12.37
CA SER A 137 0.47 -6.28 -13.49
C SER A 137 -0.57 -6.18 -14.60
N GLU A 138 -1.78 -5.66 -14.31
CA GLU A 138 -2.77 -5.36 -15.36
C GLU A 138 -2.40 -4.11 -16.13
N GLU A 139 -1.83 -3.09 -15.46
CA GLU A 139 -1.36 -1.90 -16.16
C GLU A 139 -0.20 -2.18 -17.12
N TYR A 140 0.72 -3.07 -16.76
CA TYR A 140 1.71 -3.55 -17.74
C TYR A 140 1.07 -4.26 -18.94
N LYS A 141 0.02 -5.07 -18.74
CA LYS A 141 -0.69 -5.70 -19.86
C LYS A 141 -1.36 -4.66 -20.75
N ASN A 142 -1.95 -3.62 -20.16
CA ASN A 142 -2.55 -2.51 -20.89
C ASN A 142 -1.48 -1.77 -21.71
N MET A 143 -0.36 -1.40 -21.11
CA MET A 143 0.75 -0.73 -21.81
C MET A 143 1.30 -1.55 -22.98
N ILE A 144 1.41 -2.87 -22.83
CA ILE A 144 1.82 -3.78 -23.93
C ILE A 144 0.73 -3.85 -25.01
N GLY A 145 -0.54 -3.98 -24.61
CA GLY A 145 -1.68 -4.07 -25.54
C GLY A 145 -1.88 -2.80 -26.38
N TYR A 146 -1.50 -1.64 -25.84
CA TYR A 146 -1.46 -0.35 -26.55
C TYR A 146 -0.11 -0.05 -27.21
N GLU A 147 0.81 -1.01 -27.28
CA GLU A 147 2.13 -0.87 -27.92
C GLU A 147 2.99 0.27 -27.34
N LEU A 148 2.78 0.65 -26.08
CA LEU A 148 3.56 1.69 -25.39
C LEU A 148 4.92 1.18 -24.91
N VAL A 149 5.03 -0.14 -24.67
CA VAL A 149 6.26 -0.83 -24.25
C VAL A 149 6.35 -2.22 -24.86
N ASP A 150 7.57 -2.68 -25.11
CA ASP A 150 7.83 -4.07 -25.53
C ASP A 150 7.83 -5.01 -24.31
N SER A 151 7.07 -6.10 -24.41
CA SER A 151 6.99 -7.15 -23.38
C SER A 151 8.34 -7.76 -22.97
N ASN A 152 9.33 -7.78 -23.87
CA ASN A 152 10.67 -8.28 -23.60
C ASN A 152 11.48 -7.31 -22.77
N ILE A 153 11.21 -6.01 -22.88
CA ILE A 153 11.89 -4.95 -22.11
C ILE A 153 11.38 -4.95 -20.66
N VAL A 154 10.07 -5.12 -20.45
CA VAL A 154 9.43 -4.99 -19.13
C VAL A 154 9.20 -6.33 -18.41
N LYS A 155 9.81 -7.42 -18.90
CA LYS A 155 9.52 -8.78 -18.44
C LYS A 155 9.79 -8.98 -16.95
N ASP A 156 10.88 -8.42 -16.44
CA ASP A 156 11.28 -8.59 -15.05
C ASP A 156 10.39 -7.75 -14.11
N GLU A 157 10.06 -6.52 -14.51
CA GLU A 157 9.10 -5.65 -13.83
C GLU A 157 7.69 -6.26 -13.82
N MET A 158 7.29 -6.95 -14.88
CA MET A 158 6.03 -7.72 -14.91
C MET A 158 6.01 -8.87 -13.91
N ILE A 159 7.15 -9.54 -13.68
CA ILE A 159 7.24 -10.60 -12.65
C ILE A 159 7.17 -9.97 -11.26
N LEU A 160 7.87 -8.86 -11.03
CA LEU A 160 7.86 -8.13 -9.76
C LEU A 160 6.50 -7.53 -9.44
N SER A 161 5.78 -6.99 -10.44
CA SER A 161 4.44 -6.43 -10.25
C SER A 161 3.44 -7.50 -9.84
N LYS A 162 3.47 -8.69 -10.45
CA LYS A 162 2.63 -9.84 -10.01
C LYS A 162 2.91 -10.26 -8.57
N LYS A 163 4.18 -10.24 -8.14
CA LYS A 163 4.54 -10.52 -6.75
C LYS A 163 4.05 -9.41 -5.81
N SER A 164 4.13 -8.15 -6.23
CA SER A 164 3.62 -7.02 -5.44
C SER A 164 2.10 -7.07 -5.32
N ASP A 165 1.40 -7.38 -6.41
CA ASP A 165 -0.05 -7.54 -6.48
C ASP A 165 -0.62 -8.59 -5.52
N SER A 166 0.16 -9.62 -5.16
CA SER A 166 -0.27 -10.65 -4.20
C SER A 166 -0.03 -10.27 -2.74
N ILE A 167 0.77 -9.23 -2.49
CA ILE A 167 1.16 -8.76 -1.16
C ILE A 167 0.43 -7.45 -0.79
N ILE A 168 -0.01 -6.67 -1.78
CA ILE A 168 -0.84 -5.49 -1.57
C ILE A 168 -2.11 -5.90 -0.82
N THR A 169 -2.32 -5.24 0.32
CA THR A 169 -3.50 -5.46 1.18
C THR A 169 -4.18 -4.17 1.56
N HIS A 170 -3.52 -3.02 1.45
CA HIS A 170 -4.05 -1.74 1.88
C HIS A 170 -3.74 -0.67 0.83
N LEU A 171 -4.66 0.29 0.71
CA LEU A 171 -4.50 1.51 -0.05
C LEU A 171 -4.85 2.68 0.87
N VAL A 172 -4.00 3.70 0.91
CA VAL A 172 -4.37 5.04 1.38
C VAL A 172 -4.52 5.95 0.17
N TYR A 173 -5.72 6.45 -0.10
CA TYR A 173 -5.97 7.35 -1.23
C TYR A 173 -6.34 8.74 -0.74
N ASN A 174 -5.69 9.77 -1.26
CA ASN A 174 -5.95 11.16 -0.97
C ASN A 174 -6.45 11.88 -2.24
N THR A 175 -7.64 12.46 -2.19
CA THR A 175 -8.25 13.11 -3.36
C THR A 175 -7.69 14.50 -3.64
N GLU A 176 -7.30 15.25 -2.60
CA GLU A 176 -6.76 16.60 -2.74
C GLU A 176 -5.38 16.58 -3.42
N ALA A 177 -4.53 15.65 -2.98
CA ALA A 177 -3.20 15.43 -3.52
C ALA A 177 -3.19 14.42 -4.70
N THR A 178 -4.38 13.94 -5.11
CA THR A 178 -4.62 12.99 -6.20
C THR A 178 -3.64 11.81 -6.24
N VAL A 179 -3.39 11.21 -5.07
CA VAL A 179 -2.36 10.18 -4.90
C VAL A 179 -2.84 9.02 -4.02
N GLY A 180 -2.52 7.80 -4.46
CA GLY A 180 -2.73 6.55 -3.75
C GLY A 180 -1.41 5.92 -3.33
N PHE A 181 -1.33 5.43 -2.10
CA PHE A 181 -0.22 4.64 -1.58
C PHE A 181 -0.68 3.22 -1.27
N TYR A 182 -0.13 2.24 -1.98
CA TYR A 182 -0.43 0.82 -1.77
C TYR A 182 0.61 0.18 -0.87
N PHE A 183 0.12 -0.52 0.15
CA PHE A 183 0.95 -1.17 1.15
C PHE A 183 0.67 -2.65 1.28
N GLY A 184 1.70 -3.39 1.68
CA GLY A 184 1.63 -4.80 1.99
C GLY A 184 2.61 -5.20 3.08
N LYS A 185 2.46 -6.42 3.60
CA LYS A 185 3.37 -6.96 4.63
C LYS A 185 4.33 -7.99 4.05
N ILE A 186 5.62 -7.81 4.31
CA ILE A 186 6.67 -8.80 4.05
C ILE A 186 7.37 -9.07 5.37
N ASN A 187 7.41 -10.34 5.81
CA ASN A 187 7.99 -10.74 7.11
C ASN A 187 7.43 -9.92 8.29
N ASN A 188 6.11 -9.72 8.31
CA ASN A 188 5.37 -8.93 9.31
C ASN A 188 5.73 -7.42 9.39
N ARG A 189 6.52 -6.89 8.45
CA ARG A 189 6.79 -5.46 8.31
C ARG A 189 6.02 -4.88 7.12
N TRP A 190 5.48 -3.68 7.30
CA TRP A 190 4.81 -2.92 6.25
C TRP A 190 5.80 -2.32 5.26
N TYR A 191 5.46 -2.40 3.98
CA TYR A 191 6.21 -1.82 2.89
C TYR A 191 5.27 -1.12 1.91
N LEU A 192 5.75 -0.01 1.36
CA LEU A 192 5.20 0.65 0.17
C LEU A 192 5.50 -0.24 -1.04
N LEU A 193 4.46 -0.53 -1.82
CA LEU A 193 4.54 -1.37 -3.02
C LEU A 193 4.19 -0.60 -4.29
N CYS A 194 3.32 0.41 -4.19
CA CYS A 194 2.98 1.27 -5.32
C CYS A 194 2.55 2.67 -4.87
N ILE A 195 2.89 3.67 -5.67
CA ILE A 195 2.31 5.01 -5.65
C ILE A 195 1.51 5.18 -6.96
N ASP A 196 0.25 5.54 -6.86
CA ASP A 196 -0.65 5.81 -7.99
C ASP A 196 -1.00 7.30 -7.98
N LYS A 197 -0.44 8.06 -8.93
CA LYS A 197 -0.65 9.50 -9.05
C LYS A 197 -1.58 9.75 -10.23
N VAL A 198 -2.63 10.53 -9.98
CA VAL A 198 -3.53 11.03 -11.01
C VAL A 198 -3.25 12.50 -11.28
N THR A 199 -3.06 12.84 -12.54
CA THR A 199 -3.09 14.23 -13.01
C THR A 199 -4.52 14.52 -13.48
N PRO A 200 -5.23 15.49 -12.89
CA PRO A 200 -6.59 15.87 -13.29
C PRO A 200 -6.68 16.30 -14.76
N CYS A 201 -7.90 16.23 -15.34
CA CYS A 201 -8.15 16.44 -16.77
C CYS A 201 -7.88 17.89 -17.25
N ASP A 202 -7.72 18.85 -16.33
CA ASP A 202 -7.55 20.29 -16.60
C ASP A 202 -6.15 20.85 -16.23
N ALA A 203 -5.12 19.99 -16.12
CA ALA A 203 -3.74 20.41 -15.80
C ALA A 203 -2.97 20.95 -17.01
#